data_AF-A0A232LY47-F1
#
_entry.id   AF-A0A232LY47-F1
#
_cell.length_a   1.000
_cell.length_b   1.000
_cell.length_c   1.000
_cell.angle_alpha   90.00
_cell.angle_beta   90.00
_cell.angle_gamma   90.00
#
_symmetry.space_group_name_H-M   'P 1'
#
loop_
_entity.id
_entity.type
_entity.pdbx_description
1 polymer ?
#
loop_
_entity_poly.entity_id
_entity_poly.type
_entity_poly.pdbx_seq_one_letter_code
_entity_poly.pdbx_strand_id
1 'polypeptide(L)'
;MSLGPVNEFVFFRLKPSVKPEEPDNLGGDRFLDVLRMARNQSEYMASAWGRTKEDENNVVLVTEWSNSKGATGVAALTPFLDPSREVIVIYVTLNPPALTANTLSKNPVTEIIALAFPNSMTSAEHMELDDAIGAFRVAMLEHMPEGIRAQSWSMGYIDRPGTMEHPNSPSGKALVLLMAIGWDSVEAHMAARKTSVFAEKISPIRQRMLPPLEGLEMKHVSFTKI
;
A
#
# COMPACT_ATOMS: atom_id res chain seq x y z
N MET A 1 -18.02 13.35 13.77
CA MET A 1 -17.47 13.17 12.41
C MET A 1 -17.40 11.67 12.18
N SER A 2 -18.05 11.15 11.13
CA SER A 2 -17.79 9.77 10.72
C SER A 2 -16.36 9.74 10.18
N LEU A 3 -15.46 9.02 10.84
CA LEU A 3 -14.18 8.65 10.23
C LEU A 3 -14.52 7.86 8.95
N GLY A 4 -13.80 8.13 7.85
CA GLY A 4 -13.98 7.37 6.61
C GLY A 4 -13.66 5.89 6.81
N PRO A 5 -13.88 5.05 5.78
CA PRO A 5 -13.51 3.64 5.85
C PRO A 5 -12.02 3.47 6.14
N VAL A 6 -11.68 2.45 6.94
CA VAL A 6 -10.31 2.13 7.33
C VAL A 6 -9.82 0.96 6.47
N ASN A 7 -8.65 1.11 5.86
CA ASN A 7 -8.04 0.07 5.04
C ASN A 7 -6.99 -0.66 5.87
N GLU A 8 -7.13 -1.95 6.02
CA GLU A 8 -6.10 -2.85 6.51
C GLU A 8 -5.26 -3.33 5.34
N PHE A 9 -3.95 -3.10 5.39
CA PHE A 9 -2.98 -3.70 4.48
C PHE A 9 -2.21 -4.78 5.22
N VAL A 10 -2.22 -5.98 4.66
CA VAL A 10 -1.45 -7.13 5.15
C VAL A 10 -0.42 -7.49 4.09
N PHE A 11 0.86 -7.34 4.43
CA PHE A 11 1.99 -7.71 3.59
C PHE A 11 2.57 -9.02 4.12
N PHE A 12 2.67 -10.01 3.25
CA PHE A 12 3.19 -11.32 3.63
C PHE A 12 3.81 -12.04 2.45
N ARG A 13 4.58 -13.10 2.73
CA ARG A 13 5.20 -13.95 1.73
C ARG A 13 4.57 -15.34 1.76
N LEU A 14 4.12 -15.82 0.61
CA LEU A 14 3.65 -17.18 0.42
C LEU A 14 4.82 -18.15 0.21
N LYS A 15 4.65 -19.41 0.64
CA LYS A 15 5.50 -20.51 0.19
C LYS A 15 5.43 -20.60 -1.34
N PRO A 16 6.54 -20.91 -2.04
CA PRO A 16 6.53 -21.05 -3.49
C PRO A 16 5.53 -22.09 -4.04
N SER A 17 5.14 -23.08 -3.23
CA SER A 17 4.15 -24.10 -3.59
C SER A 17 2.69 -23.62 -3.57
N VAL A 18 2.40 -22.45 -2.97
CA VAL A 18 1.04 -21.90 -2.89
C VAL A 18 0.81 -21.00 -4.10
N LYS A 19 0.09 -21.53 -5.11
CA LYS A 19 -0.16 -20.87 -6.40
C LYS A 19 -1.67 -20.79 -6.68
N PRO A 20 -2.40 -19.80 -6.11
CA PRO A 20 -3.83 -19.62 -6.33
C PRO A 20 -4.26 -19.40 -7.78
N GLU A 21 -3.31 -19.05 -8.66
CA GLU A 21 -3.54 -18.82 -10.08
C GLU A 21 -3.51 -20.11 -10.91
N GLU A 22 -2.92 -21.17 -10.38
CA GLU A 22 -2.80 -22.46 -11.07
C GLU A 22 -4.07 -23.30 -10.83
N PRO A 23 -4.70 -23.82 -11.90
CA PRO A 23 -5.75 -24.82 -11.74
C PRO A 23 -5.24 -26.01 -10.91
N ASP A 24 -6.11 -26.55 -10.06
CA ASP A 24 -5.85 -27.73 -9.22
C ASP A 24 -4.76 -27.57 -8.12
N ASN A 25 -4.28 -26.35 -7.85
CA ASN A 25 -3.41 -26.09 -6.72
C ASN A 25 -4.21 -26.02 -5.41
N LEU A 26 -4.39 -27.17 -4.75
CA LEU A 26 -5.16 -27.28 -3.50
C LEU A 26 -4.71 -26.30 -2.40
N GLY A 27 -3.41 -25.98 -2.34
CA GLY A 27 -2.88 -24.98 -1.41
C GLY A 27 -3.34 -23.56 -1.75
N GLY A 28 -3.36 -23.23 -3.03
CA GLY A 28 -3.89 -22.00 -3.59
C GLY A 28 -5.39 -21.85 -3.35
N ASP A 29 -6.18 -22.89 -3.60
CA ASP A 29 -7.63 -22.89 -3.37
C ASP A 29 -7.96 -22.61 -1.90
N ARG A 30 -7.31 -23.32 -0.98
CA ARG A 30 -7.51 -23.14 0.46
C ARG A 30 -7.07 -21.74 0.92
N PHE A 31 -6.03 -21.19 0.32
CA PHE A 31 -5.61 -19.82 0.60
C PHE A 31 -6.69 -18.81 0.17
N LEU A 32 -7.27 -18.96 -1.03
CA LEU A 32 -8.35 -18.10 -1.49
C LEU A 32 -9.58 -18.20 -0.60
N ASP A 33 -9.90 -19.38 -0.08
CA ASP A 33 -10.99 -19.55 0.88
C ASP A 33 -10.74 -18.75 2.16
N VAL A 34 -9.51 -18.76 2.69
CA VAL A 34 -9.13 -17.93 3.84
C VAL A 34 -9.29 -16.45 3.54
N LEU A 35 -8.90 -15.98 2.35
CA LEU A 35 -9.10 -14.58 1.96
C LEU A 35 -10.60 -14.21 1.91
N ARG A 36 -11.46 -15.12 1.43
CA ARG A 36 -12.92 -14.92 1.35
C ARG A 36 -13.59 -14.90 2.72
N MET A 37 -12.99 -15.49 3.75
CA MET A 37 -13.58 -15.53 5.10
C MET A 37 -13.79 -14.13 5.70
N ALA A 38 -12.99 -13.13 5.32
CA ALA A 38 -13.15 -11.75 5.78
C ALA A 38 -14.55 -11.18 5.47
N ARG A 39 -15.18 -11.63 4.39
CA ARG A 39 -16.54 -11.21 3.98
C ARG A 39 -17.62 -11.52 4.99
N ASN A 40 -17.39 -12.51 5.86
CA ASN A 40 -18.36 -12.94 6.87
C ASN A 40 -18.20 -12.18 8.19
N GLN A 41 -17.21 -11.28 8.28
CA GLN A 41 -16.99 -10.48 9.48
C GLN A 41 -17.87 -9.23 9.47
N SER A 42 -18.32 -8.81 10.66
CA SER A 42 -18.99 -7.52 10.83
C SER A 42 -18.11 -6.39 10.31
N GLU A 43 -18.73 -5.35 9.77
CA GLU A 43 -18.03 -4.13 9.30
C GLU A 43 -17.15 -4.33 8.05
N TYR A 44 -17.10 -5.53 7.47
CA TYR A 44 -16.45 -5.76 6.18
C TYR A 44 -17.17 -4.98 5.07
N MET A 45 -16.39 -4.28 4.24
CA MET A 45 -16.91 -3.57 3.07
C MET A 45 -16.43 -4.20 1.75
N ALA A 46 -15.12 -4.38 1.61
CA ALA A 46 -14.50 -4.92 0.40
C ALA A 46 -13.10 -5.45 0.71
N SER A 47 -12.59 -6.36 -0.12
CA SER A 47 -11.18 -6.72 -0.11
C SER A 47 -10.66 -7.03 -1.50
N ALA A 48 -9.36 -6.88 -1.67
CA ALA A 48 -8.64 -7.26 -2.86
C ALA A 48 -7.25 -7.75 -2.47
N TRP A 49 -6.66 -8.59 -3.31
CA TRP A 49 -5.31 -9.09 -3.09
C TRP A 49 -4.53 -9.13 -4.39
N GLY A 50 -3.21 -9.17 -4.31
CA GLY A 50 -2.38 -9.40 -5.47
C GLY A 50 -0.95 -9.72 -5.10
N ARG A 51 -0.25 -10.39 -6.00
CA ARG A 51 1.20 -10.59 -5.93
C ARG A 51 1.94 -9.33 -6.34
N THR A 52 3.13 -9.13 -5.79
CA THR A 52 4.00 -8.05 -6.25
C THR A 52 4.68 -8.44 -7.56
N LYS A 53 4.98 -7.46 -8.42
CA LYS A 53 5.70 -7.69 -9.69
C LYS A 53 7.19 -7.94 -9.46
N GLU A 54 7.73 -7.44 -8.36
CA GLU A 54 9.14 -7.57 -7.98
C GLU A 54 9.47 -8.97 -7.44
N ASP A 55 8.51 -9.63 -6.80
CA ASP A 55 8.64 -10.99 -6.28
C ASP A 55 7.23 -11.59 -6.15
N GLU A 56 6.93 -12.57 -7.01
CA GLU A 56 5.60 -13.17 -7.06
C GLU A 56 5.20 -13.84 -5.75
N ASN A 57 6.13 -14.24 -4.88
CA ASN A 57 5.77 -14.83 -3.59
C ASN A 57 5.33 -13.79 -2.56
N ASN A 58 5.64 -12.51 -2.77
CA ASN A 58 5.14 -11.44 -1.91
C ASN A 58 3.71 -11.08 -2.33
N VAL A 59 2.84 -10.95 -1.33
CA VAL A 59 1.42 -10.66 -1.52
C VAL A 59 1.04 -9.45 -0.67
N VAL A 60 0.15 -8.64 -1.23
CA VAL A 60 -0.56 -7.59 -0.52
C VAL A 60 -2.04 -7.96 -0.49
N LEU A 61 -2.59 -8.12 0.70
CA LEU A 61 -4.04 -8.17 0.92
C LEU A 61 -4.48 -6.81 1.46
N VAL A 62 -5.54 -6.26 0.88
CA VAL A 62 -6.17 -5.04 1.35
C VAL A 62 -7.62 -5.35 1.70
N THR A 63 -8.03 -5.02 2.92
CA THR A 63 -9.41 -5.12 3.38
C THR A 63 -9.90 -3.76 3.85
N GLU A 64 -11.05 -3.33 3.33
CA GLU A 64 -11.71 -2.09 3.74
C GLU A 64 -12.81 -2.41 4.75
N TRP A 65 -12.75 -1.69 5.87
CA TRP A 65 -13.63 -1.82 7.01
C TRP A 65 -14.43 -0.53 7.21
N SER A 66 -15.71 -0.63 7.58
CA SER A 66 -16.55 0.54 7.87
C SER A 66 -16.13 1.28 9.14
N ASN A 67 -15.32 0.66 9.99
CA ASN A 67 -14.72 1.31 11.15
C ASN A 67 -13.39 0.68 11.56
N SER A 68 -12.76 1.28 12.56
CA SER A 68 -11.43 0.91 13.02
C SER A 68 -11.37 -0.43 13.78
N LYS A 69 -12.46 -1.12 14.09
CA LYS A 69 -12.42 -2.41 14.82
C LYS A 69 -12.23 -3.61 13.91
N GLY A 70 -12.40 -3.46 12.60
CA GLY A 70 -12.19 -4.54 11.64
C GLY A 70 -10.72 -4.98 11.59
N ALA A 71 -10.50 -6.28 11.45
CA ALA A 71 -9.19 -6.89 11.34
C ALA A 71 -9.28 -8.27 10.68
N THR A 72 -8.42 -8.54 9.72
CA THR A 72 -8.33 -9.83 9.07
C THR A 72 -7.71 -10.83 10.05
N GLY A 73 -8.22 -12.06 10.07
CA GLY A 73 -7.66 -13.14 10.89
C GLY A 73 -6.32 -13.63 10.34
N VAL A 74 -5.25 -12.84 10.47
CA VAL A 74 -3.91 -13.12 9.91
C VAL A 74 -3.37 -14.48 10.34
N ALA A 75 -3.73 -14.96 11.54
CA ALA A 75 -3.36 -16.30 12.01
C ALA A 75 -3.82 -17.42 11.05
N ALA A 76 -4.94 -17.23 10.33
CA ALA A 76 -5.43 -18.19 9.35
C ALA A 76 -4.53 -18.29 8.10
N LEU A 77 -3.65 -17.30 7.86
CA LEU A 77 -2.69 -17.33 6.76
C LEU A 77 -1.49 -18.25 7.07
N THR A 78 -1.18 -18.50 8.34
CA THR A 78 0.02 -19.22 8.81
C THR A 78 0.37 -20.49 8.00
N PRO A 79 -0.58 -21.37 7.63
CA PRO A 79 -0.26 -22.58 6.87
C PRO A 79 0.40 -22.32 5.51
N PHE A 80 0.16 -21.15 4.92
CA PHE A 80 0.58 -20.77 3.57
C PHE A 80 1.86 -19.92 3.54
N LEU A 81 2.30 -19.41 4.69
CA LEU A 81 3.38 -18.43 4.78
C LEU A 81 4.77 -19.06 4.65
N ASP A 82 5.65 -18.37 3.95
CA ASP A 82 7.09 -18.59 4.02
C ASP A 82 7.59 -18.07 5.39
N PRO A 83 8.19 -18.92 6.24
CA PRO A 83 8.60 -18.51 7.59
C PRO A 83 9.81 -17.57 7.61
N SER A 84 10.47 -17.33 6.47
CA SER A 84 11.63 -16.43 6.37
C SER A 84 11.27 -14.94 6.47
N ARG A 85 9.98 -14.60 6.40
CA ARG A 85 9.48 -13.22 6.43
C ARG A 85 8.32 -13.07 7.39
N GLU A 86 8.36 -12.00 8.18
CA GLU A 86 7.26 -11.64 9.06
C GLU A 86 6.08 -11.07 8.27
N VAL A 87 4.88 -11.22 8.83
CA VAL A 87 3.68 -10.57 8.31
C VAL A 87 3.61 -9.15 8.88
N ILE A 88 3.45 -8.17 7.99
CA ILE A 88 3.29 -6.76 8.38
C ILE A 88 1.82 -6.40 8.21
N VAL A 89 1.21 -5.85 9.26
CA VAL A 89 -0.18 -5.40 9.26
C VAL A 89 -0.21 -3.91 9.60
N ILE A 90 -0.82 -3.11 8.74
CA ILE A 90 -1.00 -1.67 8.96
C ILE A 90 -2.43 -1.26 8.64
N TYR A 91 -2.90 -0.21 9.29
CA TYR A 91 -4.22 0.35 9.04
C TYR A 91 -4.09 1.80 8.62
N VAL A 92 -4.80 2.17 7.56
CA VAL A 92 -4.72 3.49 6.92
C VAL A 92 -6.08 3.96 6.49
N THR A 93 -6.42 5.20 6.83
CA THR A 93 -7.55 5.91 6.25
C THR A 93 -7.10 6.59 4.96
N LEU A 94 -7.40 5.97 3.82
CA LEU A 94 -7.01 6.48 2.51
C LEU A 94 -7.94 7.61 2.07
N ASN A 95 -7.36 8.69 1.55
CA ASN A 95 -8.07 9.78 0.92
C ASN A 95 -7.54 10.04 -0.50
N PRO A 96 -8.40 9.96 -1.53
CA PRO A 96 -9.76 9.41 -1.51
C PRO A 96 -9.77 7.89 -1.16
N PRO A 97 -10.91 7.33 -0.71
CA PRO A 97 -11.06 5.88 -0.49
C PRO A 97 -10.77 5.07 -1.75
N ALA A 98 -10.13 3.89 -1.60
CA ALA A 98 -9.54 3.17 -2.74
C ALA A 98 -10.28 1.87 -3.14
N LEU A 99 -10.91 1.16 -2.19
CA LEU A 99 -11.54 -0.14 -2.47
C LEU A 99 -13.02 -0.02 -2.85
N THR A 100 -13.81 0.71 -2.07
CA THR A 100 -15.20 1.05 -2.39
C THR A 100 -15.35 1.80 -3.72
N ALA A 101 -14.37 2.64 -4.07
CA ALA A 101 -14.29 3.29 -5.38
C ALA A 101 -13.88 2.32 -6.52
N ASN A 102 -13.48 1.09 -6.18
CA ASN A 102 -12.84 0.09 -7.04
C ASN A 102 -11.61 0.62 -7.78
N THR A 103 -10.90 1.63 -7.26
CA THR A 103 -9.72 2.18 -7.93
C THR A 103 -8.58 1.16 -7.95
N LEU A 104 -8.31 0.49 -6.82
CA LEU A 104 -7.23 -0.51 -6.75
C LEU A 104 -7.36 -1.64 -7.78
N SER A 105 -8.58 -2.16 -7.97
CA SER A 105 -8.85 -3.28 -8.89
C SER A 105 -9.12 -2.85 -10.34
N LYS A 106 -9.33 -1.55 -10.61
CA LYS A 106 -9.43 -1.00 -11.97
C LYS A 106 -8.07 -0.64 -12.55
N ASN A 107 -7.11 -0.29 -11.71
CA ASN A 107 -5.74 -0.02 -12.14
C ASN A 107 -5.10 -1.31 -12.67
N PRO A 108 -4.53 -1.32 -13.88
CA PRO A 108 -3.74 -2.47 -14.35
C PRO A 108 -2.61 -2.83 -13.38
N VAL A 109 -1.95 -1.79 -12.84
CA VAL A 109 -0.93 -1.90 -11.80
C VAL A 109 -1.15 -0.78 -10.78
N THR A 110 -1.06 -1.12 -9.50
CA THR A 110 -0.99 -0.15 -8.41
C THR A 110 0.38 -0.20 -7.77
N GLU A 111 1.07 0.94 -7.71
CA GLU A 111 2.23 1.14 -6.84
C GLU A 111 1.74 1.29 -5.39
N ILE A 112 2.26 0.45 -4.51
CA ILE A 112 2.13 0.60 -3.06
C ILE A 112 3.49 1.02 -2.52
N ILE A 113 3.54 2.16 -1.85
CA ILE A 113 4.77 2.71 -1.28
C ILE A 113 4.51 3.32 0.09
N ALA A 114 5.38 2.99 1.05
CA ALA A 114 5.38 3.57 2.38
C ALA A 114 6.56 4.54 2.51
N LEU A 115 6.27 5.83 2.67
CA LEU A 115 7.29 6.85 2.91
C LEU A 115 7.44 7.07 4.41
N ALA A 116 8.63 6.79 4.94
CA ALA A 116 8.95 7.00 6.35
C ALA A 116 9.54 8.40 6.56
N PHE A 117 9.06 9.10 7.58
CA PHE A 117 9.54 10.42 8.00
C PHE A 117 9.81 10.43 9.51
N PRO A 118 10.73 11.26 10.02
CA PRO A 118 10.94 11.38 11.45
C PRO A 118 9.64 11.76 12.19
N ASN A 119 9.28 11.04 13.25
CA ASN A 119 8.13 11.42 14.09
C ASN A 119 8.40 12.68 14.95
N SER A 120 9.64 13.18 14.93
CA SER A 120 10.06 14.39 15.67
C SER A 120 9.96 15.67 14.84
N MET A 121 9.38 15.63 13.64
CA MET A 121 9.19 16.83 12.82
C MET A 121 8.27 17.84 13.54
N THR A 122 8.59 19.11 13.38
CA THR A 122 7.79 20.23 13.85
C THR A 122 6.52 20.38 13.00
N SER A 123 5.53 21.12 13.52
CA SER A 123 4.30 21.39 12.76
C SER A 123 4.55 22.15 11.45
N ALA A 124 5.57 23.01 11.40
CA ALA A 124 5.95 23.71 10.18
C ALA A 124 6.53 22.75 9.13
N GLU A 125 7.42 21.85 9.55
CA GLU A 125 7.98 20.82 8.65
C GLU A 125 6.91 19.86 8.13
N HIS A 126 5.93 19.51 8.97
CA HIS A 126 4.76 18.73 8.55
C HIS A 126 3.94 19.45 7.48
N MET A 127 3.67 20.73 7.65
CA MET A 127 2.93 21.52 6.66
C MET A 127 3.66 21.62 5.33
N GLU A 128 4.97 21.87 5.36
CA GLU A 128 5.80 21.90 4.15
C GLU A 128 5.85 20.54 3.44
N LEU A 129 5.87 19.45 4.21
CA LEU A 129 5.82 18.10 3.66
C LEU A 129 4.47 17.81 3.00
N ASP A 130 3.37 18.14 3.66
CA ASP A 130 2.01 17.93 3.13
C ASP A 130 1.79 18.77 1.85
N ASP A 131 2.28 20.01 1.81
CA ASP A 131 2.28 20.86 0.61
C ASP A 131 3.10 20.23 -0.52
N ALA A 132 4.28 19.69 -0.22
CA ALA A 132 5.13 19.02 -1.20
C ALA A 132 4.47 17.74 -1.74
N ILE A 133 3.82 16.94 -0.88
CA ILE A 133 3.05 15.75 -1.29
C ILE A 133 1.87 16.16 -2.17
N GLY A 134 1.14 17.21 -1.80
CA GLY A 134 0.04 17.75 -2.60
C GLY A 134 0.50 18.19 -4.00
N ALA A 135 1.61 18.94 -4.07
CA ALA A 135 2.21 19.36 -5.33
C ALA A 135 2.71 18.17 -6.17
N PHE A 136 3.28 17.15 -5.53
CA PHE A 136 3.72 15.93 -6.20
C PHE A 136 2.53 15.15 -6.80
N ARG A 137 1.45 14.97 -6.03
CA ARG A 137 0.19 14.37 -6.49
C ARG A 137 -0.34 15.08 -7.73
N VAL A 138 -0.48 16.41 -7.69
CA VAL A 138 -0.96 17.21 -8.83
C VAL A 138 -0.05 17.02 -10.04
N ALA A 139 1.26 17.05 -9.84
CA ALA A 139 2.20 16.82 -10.94
C ALA A 139 2.04 15.44 -11.59
N MET A 140 1.88 14.38 -10.79
CA MET A 140 1.73 13.00 -11.32
C MET A 140 0.41 12.79 -12.06
N LEU A 141 -0.68 13.43 -11.61
CA LEU A 141 -2.02 13.29 -12.18
C LEU A 141 -2.30 14.24 -13.35
N GLU A 142 -1.69 15.42 -13.37
CA GLU A 142 -2.13 16.50 -14.28
C GLU A 142 -1.02 16.97 -15.22
N HIS A 143 0.23 16.97 -14.76
CA HIS A 143 1.37 17.54 -15.52
C HIS A 143 2.24 16.50 -16.21
N MET A 144 1.96 15.21 -16.03
CA MET A 144 2.62 14.14 -16.78
C MET A 144 2.05 14.00 -18.19
N PRO A 145 2.89 13.67 -19.20
CA PRO A 145 2.43 13.28 -20.51
C PRO A 145 1.46 12.10 -20.47
N GLU A 146 0.54 12.05 -21.43
CA GLU A 146 -0.36 10.91 -21.61
C GLU A 146 0.45 9.61 -21.79
N GLY A 147 -0.04 8.50 -21.22
CA GLY A 147 0.62 7.18 -21.24
C GLY A 147 1.70 6.96 -20.17
N ILE A 148 2.19 8.00 -19.50
CA ILE A 148 3.09 7.89 -18.33
C ILE A 148 2.56 8.65 -17.11
N ARG A 149 1.30 9.07 -17.15
CA ARG A 149 0.59 9.77 -16.08
C ARG A 149 0.00 8.77 -15.10
N ALA A 150 -0.05 9.12 -13.83
CA ALA A 150 -0.76 8.31 -12.85
C ALA A 150 -2.27 8.35 -13.12
N GLN A 151 -2.93 7.19 -13.02
CA GLN A 151 -4.35 7.01 -13.31
C GLN A 151 -5.22 7.25 -12.07
N SER A 152 -4.68 6.95 -10.89
CA SER A 152 -5.37 7.19 -9.62
C SER A 152 -4.38 7.53 -8.53
N TRP A 153 -4.88 8.13 -7.46
CA TRP A 153 -4.09 8.46 -6.28
C TRP A 153 -4.93 8.34 -5.03
N SER A 154 -4.42 7.60 -4.04
CA SER A 154 -4.96 7.52 -2.70
C SER A 154 -3.79 7.49 -1.71
N MET A 155 -3.90 8.21 -0.60
CA MET A 155 -2.86 8.22 0.42
C MET A 155 -3.44 8.43 1.81
N GLY A 156 -2.68 8.05 2.83
CA GLY A 156 -3.00 8.33 4.22
C GLY A 156 -1.83 7.99 5.13
N TYR A 157 -1.75 8.69 6.26
CA TYR A 157 -0.82 8.28 7.31
C TYR A 157 -1.33 6.99 7.97
N ILE A 158 -0.41 6.14 8.41
CA ILE A 158 -0.76 4.92 9.12
C ILE A 158 -1.44 5.27 10.44
N ASP A 159 -2.70 4.87 10.60
CA ASP A 159 -3.50 5.05 11.82
C ASP A 159 -3.08 4.04 12.91
N ARG A 160 -2.74 2.82 12.50
CA ARG A 160 -2.23 1.78 13.40
C ARG A 160 -1.06 1.04 12.78
N PRO A 161 0.09 0.97 13.48
CA PRO A 161 0.31 1.37 14.89
C PRO A 161 0.44 2.89 15.17
N GLY A 162 0.26 3.76 14.17
CA GLY A 162 0.41 5.22 14.31
C GLY A 162 1.85 5.68 14.07
N THR A 163 2.81 5.00 14.70
CA THR A 163 4.25 5.16 14.42
C THR A 163 4.92 3.80 14.31
N MET A 164 6.01 3.72 13.54
CA MET A 164 6.79 2.50 13.36
C MET A 164 8.20 2.67 13.90
N GLU A 165 8.82 1.60 14.40
CA GLU A 165 10.25 1.64 14.76
C GLU A 165 11.09 1.92 13.51
N HIS A 166 12.08 2.79 13.64
CA HIS A 166 12.96 3.16 12.54
C HIS A 166 14.37 3.54 13.05
N PRO A 167 15.41 2.76 12.74
CA PRO A 167 16.75 2.94 13.32
C PRO A 167 17.43 4.27 12.91
N ASN A 168 17.08 4.82 11.75
CA ASN A 168 17.60 6.12 11.29
C ASN A 168 16.77 7.33 11.74
N SER A 169 15.68 7.13 12.50
CA SER A 169 14.91 8.26 13.04
C SER A 169 15.59 8.80 14.31
N PRO A 170 15.68 10.13 14.50
CA PRO A 170 16.21 10.73 15.73
C PRO A 170 15.54 10.24 17.02
N SER A 171 14.24 9.90 16.95
CA SER A 171 13.47 9.38 18.09
C SER A 171 13.39 7.85 18.13
N GLY A 172 14.00 7.16 17.17
CA GLY A 172 13.75 5.73 16.92
C GLY A 172 12.38 5.43 16.29
N LYS A 173 11.53 6.44 16.06
CA LYS A 173 10.16 6.28 15.54
C LYS A 173 9.93 7.07 14.26
N ALA A 174 9.24 6.46 13.31
CA ALA A 174 8.83 7.11 12.07
C ALA A 174 7.31 7.26 11.99
N LEU A 175 6.87 8.39 11.44
CA LEU A 175 5.56 8.54 10.82
C LEU A 175 5.64 7.98 9.42
N VAL A 176 4.60 7.27 8.99
CA VAL A 176 4.60 6.59 7.70
C VAL A 176 3.37 7.01 6.91
N LEU A 177 3.62 7.56 5.73
CA LEU A 177 2.60 7.84 4.73
C LEU A 177 2.54 6.67 3.76
N LEU A 178 1.40 5.99 3.69
CA LEU A 178 1.14 4.99 2.66
C LEU A 178 0.50 5.68 1.44
N MET A 179 1.02 5.39 0.26
CA MET A 179 0.43 5.82 -1.01
C MET A 179 0.09 4.60 -1.86
N ALA A 180 -1.08 4.66 -2.50
CA ALA A 180 -1.54 3.74 -3.52
C ALA A 180 -1.76 4.54 -4.82
N ILE A 181 -0.90 4.32 -5.81
CA ILE A 181 -0.85 5.10 -7.06
C ILE A 181 -1.14 4.18 -8.23
N GLY A 182 -2.15 4.50 -9.02
CA GLY A 182 -2.55 3.72 -10.18
C GLY A 182 -1.72 4.05 -11.41
N TRP A 183 -1.31 3.02 -12.16
CA TRP A 183 -0.52 3.13 -13.37
C TRP A 183 -1.06 2.20 -14.46
N ASP A 184 -0.89 2.59 -15.73
CA ASP A 184 -1.23 1.73 -16.87
C ASP A 184 -0.32 0.50 -16.97
N SER A 185 0.94 0.65 -16.55
CA SER A 185 1.89 -0.46 -16.43
C SER A 185 3.06 -0.08 -15.50
N VAL A 186 3.91 -1.06 -15.17
CA VAL A 186 5.17 -0.81 -14.45
C VAL A 186 6.08 0.10 -15.27
N GLU A 187 6.13 -0.10 -16.58
CA GLU A 187 6.94 0.69 -17.51
C GLU A 187 6.50 2.16 -17.54
N ALA A 188 5.19 2.42 -17.46
CA ALA A 188 4.65 3.78 -17.38
C ALA A 188 5.15 4.50 -16.13
N HIS A 189 5.07 3.87 -14.95
CA HIS A 189 5.64 4.42 -13.73
C HIS A 189 7.15 4.65 -13.88
N MET A 190 7.89 3.65 -14.38
CA MET A 190 9.34 3.76 -14.53
C MET A 190 9.76 4.83 -15.55
N ALA A 191 8.93 5.12 -16.55
CA ALA A 191 9.12 6.23 -17.47
C ALA A 191 8.83 7.58 -16.79
N ALA A 192 7.74 7.69 -16.01
CA ALA A 192 7.43 8.88 -15.22
C ALA A 192 8.60 9.27 -14.30
N ARG A 193 9.22 8.28 -13.62
CA ARG A 193 10.40 8.47 -12.76
C ARG A 193 11.62 9.08 -13.44
N LYS A 194 11.72 8.99 -14.77
CA LYS A 194 12.85 9.52 -15.56
C LYS A 194 12.63 10.96 -16.02
N THR A 195 11.45 11.53 -15.77
CA THR A 195 11.13 12.91 -16.17
C THR A 195 11.71 13.93 -15.19
N SER A 196 11.96 15.14 -15.68
CA SER A 196 12.32 16.29 -14.82
C SER A 196 11.19 16.64 -13.86
N VAL A 197 9.93 16.57 -14.32
CA VAL A 197 8.73 16.82 -13.50
C VAL A 197 8.73 15.93 -12.26
N PHE A 198 9.00 14.63 -12.41
CA PHE A 198 9.12 13.73 -11.27
C PHE A 198 10.28 14.14 -10.36
N ALA A 199 11.48 14.30 -10.93
CA ALA A 199 12.70 14.58 -10.17
C ALA A 199 12.58 15.87 -9.33
N GLU A 200 12.03 16.93 -9.92
CA GLU A 200 11.83 18.22 -9.27
C GLU A 200 10.80 18.13 -8.13
N LYS A 201 9.68 17.43 -8.37
CA LYS A 201 8.56 17.40 -7.41
C LYS A 201 8.74 16.40 -6.29
N ILE A 202 9.48 15.31 -6.50
CA ILE A 202 9.79 14.34 -5.44
C ILE A 202 10.95 14.81 -4.53
N SER A 203 11.79 15.75 -5.00
CA SER A 203 12.99 16.18 -4.28
C SER A 203 12.70 16.72 -2.87
N PRO A 204 11.75 17.66 -2.66
CA PRO A 204 11.44 18.16 -1.32
C PRO A 204 10.95 17.08 -0.36
N ILE A 205 10.26 16.05 -0.87
CA ILE A 205 9.79 14.91 -0.07
C ILE A 205 11.01 14.06 0.32
N ARG A 206 11.85 13.68 -0.65
CA ARG A 206 13.04 12.84 -0.41
C ARG A 206 14.03 13.43 0.56
N GLN A 207 14.19 14.75 0.59
CA GLN A 207 15.08 15.43 1.53
C GLN A 207 14.69 15.20 3.00
N ARG A 208 13.42 14.87 3.27
CA ARG A 208 12.88 14.61 4.61
C ARG A 208 12.68 13.11 4.89
N MET A 209 12.75 12.28 3.86
CA MET A 209 12.51 10.84 3.98
C MET A 209 13.65 10.15 4.74
N LEU A 210 13.25 9.23 5.61
CA LEU A 210 14.12 8.18 6.09
C LEU A 210 14.27 7.09 5.02
N PRO A 211 15.28 6.20 5.13
CA PRO A 211 15.34 4.98 4.35
C PRO A 211 14.02 4.18 4.40
N PRO A 212 13.68 3.40 3.36
CA PRO A 212 12.50 2.55 3.39
C PRO A 212 12.52 1.56 4.57
N LEU A 213 11.36 1.32 5.17
CA LEU A 213 11.17 0.25 6.16
C LEU A 213 11.21 -1.11 5.46
N GLU A 214 11.90 -2.07 6.08
CA GLU A 214 12.00 -3.43 5.54
C GLU A 214 10.60 -4.06 5.37
N GLY A 215 10.35 -4.64 4.20
CA GLY A 215 9.07 -5.25 3.84
C GLY A 215 8.00 -4.27 3.38
N LEU A 216 8.20 -2.96 3.55
CA LEU A 216 7.32 -1.88 3.10
C LEU A 216 7.95 -1.02 1.98
N GLU A 217 8.95 -1.56 1.30
CA GLU A 217 9.53 -0.94 0.12
C GLU A 217 8.48 -0.79 -0.99
N MET A 218 8.75 0.12 -1.94
CA MET A 218 7.90 0.31 -3.12
C MET A 218 7.73 -1.01 -3.87
N LYS A 219 6.48 -1.32 -4.20
CA LYS A 219 6.10 -2.53 -4.93
C LYS A 219 4.94 -2.26 -5.88
N HIS A 220 4.88 -3.01 -6.98
CA HIS A 220 3.78 -2.96 -7.93
C HIS A 220 2.87 -4.16 -7.73
N VAL A 221 1.57 -3.94 -7.65
CA VAL A 221 0.57 -4.99 -7.42
C VAL A 221 -0.56 -4.86 -8.44
N SER A 222 -0.91 -5.97 -9.08
CA SER A 222 -2.17 -6.07 -9.83
C SER A 222 -3.21 -6.68 -8.91
N PHE A 223 -4.18 -5.87 -8.45
CA PHE A 223 -5.16 -6.32 -7.46
C PHE A 223 -6.35 -7.03 -8.11
N THR A 224 -6.65 -8.22 -7.58
CA THR A 224 -7.87 -8.97 -7.87
C THR A 224 -8.83 -8.81 -6.70
N LYS A 225 -10.06 -8.37 -6.99
CA LYS A 225 -11.11 -8.26 -5.98
C LYS A 225 -11.49 -9.66 -5.48
N ILE A 226 -11.62 -9.80 -4.17
CA ILE A 226 -12.04 -11.05 -3.53
C ILE A 226 -13.53 -11.16 -3.61
#